data_AF-A0A817D5T3-F1
#
_entry.id   AF-A0A817D5T3-F1
#
_cell.length_a   1.000
_cell.length_b   1.000
_cell.length_c   1.000
_cell.angle_alpha   90.00
_cell.angle_beta   90.00
_cell.angle_gamma   90.00
#
_symmetry.space_group_name_H-M   'P 1'
#
loop_
_entity.id
_entity.type
_entity.pdbx_description
1 polymer ?
#
loop_
_entity_poly.entity_id
_entity_poly.type
_entity_poly.pdbx_seq_one_letter_code
_entity_poly.pdbx_strand_id
1 'polypeptide(L)'
;MVNSKQKDVYEQTARTLVDSVLEGFNGTIFAYGQTGTGKTFTMEGIRSQPDLRGIIPSSFAHVFDSIAHSTSRQFLVRASYLEIYNESIRDLLSRDQNKRLQLQEHPKEGVHVHDLSSFITKNSPEIEHVMTTGNLNRSTGATNMNEHSSRSHAIFVITIESSEIGADGKAHIRVGKLNLVDLAGSERQAKTGSTGDRFKEATNINLSLSVLGNVISALVDGNSHIPYRDSKLTRLLQNSLGGNSKTIMIATLGPADYNYEESLTTLR
;
A
#
# COMPACT_ATOMS: atom_id res chain seq x y z
N MET A 1 20.51 16.84 -3.37
CA MET A 1 20.32 15.37 -3.45
C MET A 1 19.99 15.04 -4.89
N VAL A 2 20.92 14.50 -5.68
CA VAL A 2 20.66 14.09 -7.06
C VAL A 2 21.37 12.75 -7.25
N ASN A 3 20.62 11.69 -7.58
CA ASN A 3 21.02 10.27 -7.77
C ASN A 3 20.78 9.29 -6.59
N SER A 4 19.66 9.38 -5.87
CA SER A 4 19.23 8.24 -5.03
C SER A 4 18.79 7.06 -5.91
N LYS A 5 19.32 5.86 -5.67
CA LYS A 5 18.91 4.63 -6.38
C LYS A 5 17.76 3.95 -5.63
N GLN A 6 17.00 3.10 -6.33
CA GLN A 6 15.92 2.32 -5.73
C GLN A 6 16.39 1.45 -4.56
N LYS A 7 17.57 0.85 -4.72
CA LYS A 7 18.23 0.09 -3.64
C LYS A 7 18.47 0.97 -2.41
N ASP A 8 18.97 2.19 -2.58
CA ASP A 8 19.26 3.08 -1.47
C ASP A 8 17.98 3.46 -0.71
N VAL A 9 16.90 3.75 -1.44
CA VAL A 9 15.58 4.00 -0.85
C VAL A 9 15.10 2.80 -0.05
N TYR A 10 15.19 1.59 -0.61
CA TYR A 10 14.76 0.37 0.08
C TYR A 10 15.56 0.10 1.38
N GLU A 11 16.89 0.19 1.29
CA GLU A 11 17.79 -0.08 2.42
C GLU A 11 17.58 0.93 3.56
N GLN A 12 17.33 2.20 3.23
CA GLN A 12 17.17 3.27 4.22
C GLN A 12 15.76 3.33 4.82
N THR A 13 14.73 2.86 4.10
CA THR A 13 13.34 2.96 4.58
C THR A 13 12.72 1.60 4.86
N ALA A 14 12.56 0.75 3.85
CA ALA A 14 11.69 -0.42 3.91
C ALA A 14 12.31 -1.60 4.68
N ARG A 15 13.63 -1.78 4.62
CA ARG A 15 14.31 -2.98 5.14
C ARG A 15 13.96 -3.30 6.58
N THR A 16 14.17 -2.35 7.49
CA THR A 16 13.94 -2.54 8.94
C THR A 16 12.46 -2.76 9.28
N LEU A 17 11.57 -2.18 8.47
CA LEU A 17 10.13 -2.40 8.59
C LEU A 17 9.77 -3.82 8.16
N VAL A 18 10.32 -4.33 7.05
CA VAL A 18 10.12 -5.72 6.60
C VAL A 18 10.67 -6.71 7.64
N ASP A 19 11.85 -6.44 8.22
CA ASP A 19 12.40 -7.24 9.33
C ASP A 19 11.43 -7.30 10.51
N SER A 20 10.81 -6.16 10.85
CA SER A 20 9.81 -6.10 11.92
C SER A 20 8.56 -6.92 11.59
N VAL A 21 8.12 -6.93 10.33
CA VAL A 21 6.98 -7.75 9.92
C VAL A 21 7.29 -9.24 10.04
N LEU A 22 8.50 -9.66 9.69
CA LEU A 22 8.95 -11.06 9.88
C LEU A 22 8.95 -11.48 11.36
N GLU A 23 9.15 -10.53 12.28
CA GLU A 23 9.03 -10.77 13.73
C GLU A 23 7.58 -10.74 14.26
N GLY A 24 6.59 -10.45 13.41
CA GLY A 24 5.17 -10.45 13.76
C GLY A 24 4.57 -9.07 14.05
N PHE A 25 5.25 -7.98 13.71
CA PHE A 25 4.67 -6.64 13.79
C PHE A 25 3.88 -6.30 12.52
N ASN A 26 2.93 -5.36 12.63
CA ASN A 26 2.34 -4.76 11.44
C ASN A 26 3.27 -3.67 10.89
N GLY A 27 3.33 -3.58 9.56
CA GLY A 27 4.12 -2.61 8.83
C GLY A 27 3.30 -2.03 7.67
N THR A 28 3.42 -0.73 7.44
CA THR A 28 2.79 -0.06 6.29
C THR A 28 3.79 0.85 5.62
N ILE A 29 3.94 0.71 4.30
CA ILE A 29 4.72 1.63 3.47
C ILE A 29 3.79 2.17 2.40
N PHE A 30 3.70 3.50 2.30
CA PHE A 30 2.89 4.13 1.26
C PHE A 30 3.63 5.26 0.56
N ALA A 31 3.47 5.34 -0.77
CA ALA A 31 3.95 6.47 -1.56
C ALA A 31 2.84 7.51 -1.75
N TYR A 32 3.16 8.78 -1.53
CA TYR A 32 2.23 9.91 -1.61
C TYR A 32 2.86 11.06 -2.40
N GLY A 33 2.04 11.74 -3.21
CA GLY A 33 2.48 12.86 -4.03
C GLY A 33 1.64 13.00 -5.30
N GLN A 34 1.93 14.03 -6.09
CA GLN A 34 1.21 14.29 -7.34
C GLN A 34 1.44 13.19 -8.40
N THR A 35 0.52 13.03 -9.35
CA THR A 35 0.67 12.16 -10.53
C THR A 35 1.97 12.47 -11.29
N GLY A 36 2.66 11.43 -11.72
CA GLY A 36 3.93 11.58 -12.45
C GLY A 36 5.14 11.93 -11.58
N THR A 37 5.00 12.13 -10.27
CA THR A 37 6.15 12.41 -9.38
C THR A 37 6.96 11.17 -8.99
N GLY A 38 6.52 9.98 -9.36
CA GLY A 38 7.28 8.73 -9.16
C GLY A 38 6.78 7.78 -8.08
N LYS A 39 5.52 7.90 -7.60
CA LYS A 39 4.91 6.97 -6.63
C LYS A 39 5.00 5.50 -7.06
N THR A 40 4.37 5.16 -8.19
CA THR A 40 4.39 3.79 -8.75
C THR A 40 5.81 3.36 -9.11
N PHE A 41 6.67 4.27 -9.57
CA PHE A 41 8.07 3.95 -9.80
C PHE A 41 8.80 3.59 -8.50
N THR A 42 8.55 4.30 -7.40
CA THR A 42 9.16 4.00 -6.10
C THR A 42 8.64 2.68 -5.53
N MET A 43 7.33 2.45 -5.63
CA MET A 43 6.69 1.25 -5.08
C MET A 43 6.96 0.00 -5.92
N GLU A 44 6.77 0.05 -7.24
CA GLU A 44 6.96 -1.11 -8.13
C GLU A 44 8.30 -1.10 -8.86
N GLY A 45 8.70 0.07 -9.37
CA GLY A 45 9.87 0.24 -10.22
C GLY A 45 9.74 -0.49 -11.56
N ILE A 46 10.88 -0.87 -12.13
CA ILE A 46 10.94 -1.65 -13.37
C ILE A 46 11.33 -3.08 -13.03
N ARG A 47 10.34 -3.98 -12.92
CA ARG A 47 10.52 -5.35 -12.42
C ARG A 47 11.59 -6.16 -13.17
N SER A 48 11.69 -5.96 -14.49
CA SER A 48 12.65 -6.63 -15.36
C SER A 48 14.10 -6.16 -15.19
N GLN A 49 14.32 -5.03 -14.50
CA GLN A 49 15.64 -4.45 -14.29
C GLN A 49 15.98 -4.49 -12.79
N PRO A 50 16.88 -5.39 -12.34
CA PRO A 50 17.19 -5.57 -10.92
C PRO A 50 17.51 -4.27 -10.17
N ASP A 51 18.30 -3.37 -10.77
CA ASP A 51 18.71 -2.10 -10.17
C ASP A 51 17.57 -1.06 -10.05
N LEU A 52 16.47 -1.28 -10.78
CA LEU A 52 15.31 -0.39 -10.81
C LEU A 52 14.08 -0.99 -10.13
N ARG A 53 14.20 -2.15 -9.49
CA ARG A 53 13.11 -2.76 -8.71
C ARG A 53 12.73 -1.84 -7.54
N GLY A 54 11.44 -1.55 -7.41
CA GLY A 54 10.92 -0.72 -6.33
C GLY A 54 10.80 -1.48 -5.01
N ILE A 55 10.10 -0.86 -4.06
CA ILE A 55 9.93 -1.39 -2.70
C ILE A 55 9.19 -2.72 -2.67
N ILE A 56 8.16 -2.89 -3.47
CA ILE A 56 7.32 -4.09 -3.49
C ILE A 56 8.11 -5.34 -3.92
N PRO A 57 8.71 -5.39 -5.13
CA PRO A 57 9.50 -6.56 -5.54
C PRO A 57 10.72 -6.78 -4.64
N SER A 58 11.32 -5.72 -4.10
CA SER A 58 12.44 -5.84 -3.15
C SER A 58 11.98 -6.44 -1.81
N SER A 59 10.77 -6.09 -1.35
CA SER A 59 10.15 -6.69 -0.15
C SER A 59 9.84 -8.17 -0.35
N PHE A 60 9.40 -8.57 -1.54
CA PHE A 60 9.15 -9.98 -1.85
C PHE A 60 10.44 -10.80 -1.74
N ALA A 61 11.51 -10.34 -2.39
CA ALA A 61 12.82 -10.98 -2.31
C ALA A 61 13.29 -11.07 -0.85
N HIS A 62 13.26 -9.96 -0.12
CA HIS A 62 13.67 -9.91 1.28
C HIS A 62 12.88 -10.88 2.17
N VAL A 63 11.55 -10.92 2.05
CA VAL A 63 10.71 -11.85 2.83
C VAL A 63 11.11 -13.30 2.58
N PHE A 64 11.22 -13.71 1.30
CA PHE A 64 11.51 -15.10 0.99
C PHE A 64 12.98 -15.48 1.23
N ASP A 65 13.91 -14.55 1.07
CA ASP A 65 15.31 -14.75 1.44
C ASP A 65 15.43 -14.96 2.96
N SER A 66 14.77 -14.13 3.77
CA SER A 66 14.78 -14.29 5.23
C SER A 66 14.14 -15.60 5.69
N ILE A 67 13.05 -16.03 5.04
CA ILE A 67 12.42 -17.33 5.31
C ILE A 67 13.35 -18.48 4.95
N ALA A 68 14.04 -18.42 3.80
CA ALA A 68 14.96 -19.47 3.36
C ALA A 68 16.17 -19.64 4.27
N HIS A 69 16.60 -18.58 4.95
CA HIS A 69 17.72 -18.61 5.92
C HIS A 69 17.27 -18.94 7.36
N SER A 70 15.96 -19.03 7.63
CA SER A 70 15.45 -19.38 8.95
C SER A 70 15.44 -20.90 9.16
N THR A 71 16.00 -21.35 10.29
CA THR A 71 16.11 -22.78 10.63
C THR A 71 15.17 -23.23 11.76
N SER A 72 14.66 -22.31 12.59
CA SER A 72 13.85 -22.64 13.78
C SER A 72 12.34 -22.37 13.61
N ARG A 73 11.95 -21.63 12.57
CA ARG A 73 10.57 -21.19 12.35
C ARG A 73 9.96 -21.78 11.09
N GLN A 74 8.67 -22.13 11.17
CA GLN A 74 7.84 -22.44 10.01
C GLN A 74 7.06 -21.20 9.59
N PHE A 75 6.90 -20.97 8.29
CA PHE A 75 6.22 -19.78 7.76
C PHE A 75 5.06 -20.15 6.83
N LEU A 76 4.01 -19.33 6.88
CA LEU A 76 2.93 -19.29 5.90
C LEU A 76 2.77 -17.85 5.41
N VAL A 77 3.05 -17.63 4.13
CA VAL A 77 2.91 -16.32 3.48
C VAL A 77 1.64 -16.31 2.65
N ARG A 78 0.82 -15.28 2.85
CA ARG A 78 -0.39 -15.03 2.07
C ARG A 78 -0.38 -13.62 1.48
N ALA A 79 -0.85 -13.50 0.26
CA ALA A 79 -0.95 -12.24 -0.46
C ALA A 79 -2.40 -11.91 -0.82
N SER A 80 -2.77 -10.65 -0.59
CA SER A 80 -4.04 -10.06 -1.02
C SER A 80 -3.75 -8.78 -1.78
N TYR A 81 -4.60 -8.43 -2.74
CA TYR A 81 -4.43 -7.22 -3.51
C TYR A 81 -5.77 -6.60 -3.85
N LEU A 82 -5.93 -5.34 -3.46
CA LEU A 82 -7.17 -4.59 -3.66
C LEU A 82 -6.86 -3.19 -4.20
N GLU A 83 -7.90 -2.56 -4.71
CA GLU A 83 -7.88 -1.13 -4.93
C GLU A 83 -9.10 -0.43 -4.34
N ILE A 84 -8.91 0.86 -4.07
CA ILE A 84 -9.96 1.79 -3.73
C ILE A 84 -10.08 2.78 -4.88
N TYR A 85 -11.19 2.69 -5.59
CA TYR A 85 -11.53 3.57 -6.71
C TYR A 85 -12.92 4.16 -6.44
N ASN A 86 -13.01 5.49 -6.45
CA ASN A 86 -14.28 6.19 -6.26
C ASN A 86 -15.03 5.75 -4.98
N GLU A 87 -14.32 5.67 -3.84
CA GLU A 87 -14.83 5.16 -2.55
C GLU A 87 -15.46 3.75 -2.65
N SER A 88 -15.01 2.95 -3.62
CA SER A 88 -15.43 1.57 -3.84
C SER A 88 -14.23 0.64 -3.72
N ILE A 89 -14.34 -0.43 -2.93
CA ILE A 89 -13.27 -1.41 -2.74
C ILE A 89 -13.49 -2.54 -3.74
N ARG A 90 -12.47 -2.82 -4.54
CA ARG A 90 -12.45 -3.93 -5.50
C ARG A 90 -11.30 -4.87 -5.18
N ASP A 91 -11.59 -6.16 -5.22
CA ASP A 91 -10.57 -7.22 -5.13
C ASP A 91 -9.93 -7.42 -6.50
N LEU A 92 -8.63 -7.15 -6.59
CA LEU A 92 -7.87 -7.27 -7.83
C LEU A 92 -7.53 -8.73 -8.18
N LEU A 93 -7.76 -9.68 -7.27
CA LEU A 93 -7.48 -11.11 -7.45
C LEU A 93 -8.75 -11.96 -7.58
N SER A 94 -9.92 -11.38 -7.33
CA SER A 94 -11.22 -12.03 -7.51
C SER A 94 -11.50 -12.33 -9.00
N ARG A 95 -12.21 -13.43 -9.26
CA ARG A 95 -12.76 -13.69 -10.61
C ARG A 95 -13.93 -12.76 -10.95
N ASP A 96 -14.69 -12.38 -9.93
CA ASP A 96 -15.76 -11.39 -10.06
C ASP A 96 -15.20 -9.99 -9.80
N GLN A 97 -14.94 -9.27 -10.89
CA GLN A 97 -14.42 -7.90 -10.90
C GLN A 97 -15.52 -6.84 -10.66
N ASN A 98 -16.79 -7.25 -10.64
CA ASN A 98 -17.93 -6.37 -10.39
C ASN A 98 -18.33 -6.35 -8.90
N LYS A 99 -17.96 -7.36 -8.13
CA LYS A 99 -18.17 -7.39 -6.68
C LYS A 99 -17.50 -6.18 -6.01
N ARG A 100 -18.25 -5.49 -5.16
CA ARG A 100 -17.73 -4.42 -4.29
C ARG A 100 -17.64 -4.93 -2.87
N LEU A 101 -16.47 -4.78 -2.27
CA LEU A 101 -16.21 -5.24 -0.92
C LEU A 101 -16.54 -4.17 0.13
N GLN A 102 -16.79 -4.62 1.34
CA GLN A 102 -17.14 -3.78 2.48
C GLN A 102 -16.08 -3.89 3.57
N LEU A 103 -15.91 -2.80 4.31
CA LEU A 103 -15.07 -2.78 5.50
C LEU A 103 -15.85 -3.34 6.69
N GLN A 104 -15.18 -4.15 7.50
CA GLN A 104 -15.68 -4.69 8.76
C GLN A 104 -14.66 -4.47 9.88
N GLU A 105 -15.14 -4.43 11.11
CA GLU A 105 -14.31 -4.31 12.30
C GLU A 105 -14.25 -5.65 13.02
N HIS A 106 -13.04 -6.16 13.24
CA HIS A 106 -12.79 -7.35 14.05
C HIS A 106 -12.19 -6.94 15.40
N PRO A 107 -12.66 -7.46 16.54
CA PRO A 107 -12.19 -7.03 17.87
C PRO A 107 -10.68 -7.12 18.09
N LYS A 108 -10.01 -8.07 17.43
CA LYS A 108 -8.55 -8.29 17.56
C LYS A 108 -7.73 -7.71 16.41
N GLU A 109 -8.30 -7.64 15.21
CA GLU A 109 -7.56 -7.26 14.01
C GLU A 109 -7.84 -5.82 13.56
N GLY A 110 -8.84 -5.17 14.17
CA GLY A 110 -9.31 -3.85 13.76
C GLY A 110 -10.07 -3.90 12.42
N VAL A 111 -9.97 -2.80 11.67
CA VAL A 111 -10.65 -2.68 10.38
C VAL A 111 -10.00 -3.59 9.34
N HIS A 112 -10.80 -4.37 8.62
CA HIS A 112 -10.37 -5.22 7.51
C HIS A 112 -11.43 -5.22 6.39
N VAL A 113 -11.06 -5.76 5.23
CA VAL A 113 -11.97 -5.91 4.08
C VAL A 113 -12.57 -7.32 4.12
N HIS A 114 -13.90 -7.41 4.23
CA HIS A 114 -14.61 -8.68 4.23
C HIS A 114 -14.59 -9.33 2.84
N ASP A 115 -14.44 -10.66 2.79
CA ASP A 115 -14.30 -11.48 1.57
C ASP A 115 -13.14 -11.08 0.65
N LEU A 116 -12.11 -10.40 1.16
CA LEU A 116 -10.91 -10.12 0.37
C LEU A 116 -10.16 -11.44 0.09
N SER A 117 -9.93 -11.73 -1.19
CA SER A 117 -9.21 -12.94 -1.59
C SER A 117 -7.77 -12.93 -1.05
N SER A 118 -7.30 -14.10 -0.62
CA SER A 118 -5.97 -14.28 -0.05
C SER A 118 -5.36 -15.56 -0.62
N PHE A 119 -4.17 -15.46 -1.22
CA PHE A 119 -3.49 -16.55 -1.90
C PHE A 119 -2.22 -16.93 -1.16
N ILE A 120 -2.00 -18.23 -0.93
CA ILE A 120 -0.76 -18.75 -0.35
C ILE A 120 0.34 -18.66 -1.42
N THR A 121 1.51 -18.12 -1.04
CA THR A 121 2.67 -17.98 -1.92
C THR A 121 3.89 -18.60 -1.25
N LYS A 122 4.59 -19.49 -1.95
CA LYS A 122 5.70 -20.29 -1.39
C LYS A 122 7.09 -19.75 -1.73
N ASN A 123 7.19 -18.80 -2.66
CA ASN A 123 8.44 -18.23 -3.15
C ASN A 123 8.18 -16.86 -3.83
N SER A 124 9.26 -16.12 -4.14
CA SER A 124 9.17 -14.82 -4.81
C SER A 124 8.43 -14.88 -6.16
N PRO A 125 8.69 -15.85 -7.06
CA PRO A 125 7.95 -15.96 -8.32
C PRO A 125 6.42 -16.09 -8.14
N GLU A 126 5.95 -16.86 -7.15
CA GLU A 126 4.52 -17.01 -6.89
C GLU A 126 3.85 -15.71 -6.44
N ILE A 127 4.46 -14.95 -5.53
CA ILE A 127 3.89 -13.66 -5.08
C ILE A 127 3.99 -12.58 -6.18
N GLU A 128 5.03 -12.62 -7.01
CA GLU A 128 5.16 -11.77 -8.19
C GLU A 128 4.05 -12.07 -9.21
N HIS A 129 3.67 -13.34 -9.37
CA HIS A 129 2.54 -13.74 -10.21
C HIS A 129 1.20 -13.21 -9.68
N VAL A 130 0.97 -13.25 -8.37
CA VAL A 130 -0.21 -12.64 -7.73
C VAL A 130 -0.27 -11.14 -8.04
N MET A 131 0.84 -10.42 -7.86
CA MET A 131 0.91 -8.99 -8.15
C MET A 131 0.69 -8.69 -9.64
N THR A 132 1.26 -9.50 -10.54
CA THR A 132 1.09 -9.37 -12.00
C THR A 132 -0.38 -9.56 -12.39
N THR A 133 -1.05 -10.57 -11.82
CA THR A 133 -2.48 -10.83 -12.05
C THR A 133 -3.33 -9.64 -11.61
N GLY A 134 -3.10 -9.11 -10.40
CA GLY A 134 -3.85 -7.95 -9.93
C GLY A 134 -3.60 -6.68 -10.74
N ASN A 135 -2.37 -6.46 -11.22
CA ASN A 135 -2.08 -5.32 -12.10
C ASN A 135 -2.78 -5.42 -13.46
N LEU A 136 -2.92 -6.62 -14.03
CA LEU A 136 -3.72 -6.85 -15.23
C LEU A 136 -5.19 -6.49 -14.99
N ASN A 137 -5.77 -6.97 -13.88
CA ASN A 137 -7.17 -6.68 -13.52
C ASN A 137 -7.42 -5.21 -13.18
N ARG A 138 -6.42 -4.55 -12.58
CA ARG A 138 -6.42 -3.10 -12.33
C ARG A 138 -6.48 -2.35 -13.65
N SER A 139 -5.70 -2.79 -14.65
CA SER A 139 -5.62 -2.15 -15.98
C SER A 139 -6.87 -2.38 -16.83
N THR A 140 -7.45 -3.59 -16.83
CA THR A 140 -8.63 -3.92 -17.64
C THR A 140 -9.93 -3.31 -17.13
N GLY A 141 -10.00 -2.94 -15.86
CA GLY A 141 -11.12 -2.19 -15.30
C GLY A 141 -11.22 -0.74 -15.80
N ALA A 142 -10.19 -0.23 -16.46
CA ALA A 142 -10.15 1.12 -17.00
C ALA A 142 -10.79 1.14 -18.41
N THR A 143 -11.93 1.80 -18.55
CA THR A 143 -12.59 2.01 -19.85
C THR A 143 -11.82 2.97 -20.78
N ASN A 144 -10.71 3.55 -20.34
CA ASN A 144 -9.79 4.32 -21.18
C ASN A 144 -8.34 4.13 -20.70
N MET A 145 -7.47 3.85 -21.67
CA MET A 145 -6.16 3.21 -21.48
C MET A 145 -5.04 4.09 -20.93
N ASN A 146 -5.32 5.30 -20.43
CA ASN A 146 -4.28 6.21 -19.94
C ASN A 146 -4.69 6.72 -18.56
N GLU A 147 -3.83 6.53 -17.55
CA GLU A 147 -3.94 7.08 -16.18
C GLU A 147 -4.94 6.42 -15.21
N HIS A 148 -4.95 5.08 -15.10
CA HIS A 148 -5.69 4.43 -14.00
C HIS A 148 -4.91 4.46 -12.66
N SER A 149 -3.58 4.35 -12.67
CA SER A 149 -2.78 4.37 -11.44
C SER A 149 -2.82 5.71 -10.70
N SER A 150 -3.06 6.81 -11.40
CA SER A 150 -3.26 8.13 -10.80
C SER A 150 -4.65 8.31 -10.18
N ARG A 151 -5.58 7.38 -10.41
CA ARG A 151 -7.00 7.54 -10.08
C ARG A 151 -7.55 6.47 -9.13
N SER A 152 -6.79 5.43 -8.81
CA SER A 152 -7.14 4.46 -7.76
C SER A 152 -5.98 4.25 -6.79
N HIS A 153 -6.29 4.05 -5.52
CA HIS A 153 -5.30 3.63 -4.52
C HIS A 153 -5.16 2.12 -4.59
N ALA A 154 -3.96 1.61 -4.75
CA ALA A 154 -3.69 0.18 -4.74
C ALA A 154 -3.01 -0.22 -3.42
N ILE A 155 -3.49 -1.30 -2.81
CA ILE A 155 -2.99 -1.80 -1.54
C ILE A 155 -2.69 -3.29 -1.69
N PHE A 156 -1.40 -3.63 -1.76
CA PHE A 156 -0.91 -4.99 -1.73
C PHE A 156 -0.59 -5.38 -0.29
N VAL A 157 -1.19 -6.47 0.19
CA VAL A 157 -1.05 -6.92 1.58
C VAL A 157 -0.33 -8.25 1.60
N ILE A 158 0.77 -8.33 2.36
CA ILE A 158 1.45 -9.58 2.68
C ILE A 158 1.17 -9.92 4.13
N THR A 159 0.53 -11.06 4.38
CA THR A 159 0.38 -11.62 5.74
C THR A 159 1.39 -12.73 5.91
N ILE A 160 2.24 -12.61 6.92
CA ILE A 160 3.28 -13.58 7.27
C ILE A 160 2.91 -14.17 8.63
N GLU A 161 2.52 -15.44 8.64
CA GLU A 161 2.39 -16.20 9.86
C GLU A 161 3.66 -17.00 10.08
N SER A 162 4.19 -16.98 11.30
CA SER A 162 5.31 -17.82 11.70
C SER A 162 4.99 -18.60 12.96
N SER A 163 5.52 -19.82 13.04
CA SER A 163 5.37 -20.71 14.19
C SER A 163 6.75 -21.19 14.64
N GLU A 164 7.03 -21.04 15.93
CA GLU A 164 8.28 -21.48 16.57
C GLU A 164 7.95 -22.26 17.84
N ILE A 165 8.66 -23.36 18.10
CA ILE A 165 8.53 -24.09 19.37
C ILE A 165 9.29 -23.33 20.44
N GLY A 166 8.57 -22.82 21.44
CA GLY A 166 9.15 -22.11 22.57
C GLY A 166 9.87 -23.06 23.53
N ALA A 167 10.59 -22.48 24.49
CA ALA A 167 11.26 -23.25 25.56
C ALA A 167 10.27 -24.06 26.43
N ASP A 168 8.98 -23.70 26.41
CA ASP A 168 7.89 -24.41 27.06
C ASP A 168 7.38 -25.63 26.25
N GLY A 169 8.00 -25.92 25.09
CA GLY A 169 7.61 -27.00 24.20
C GLY A 169 6.32 -26.73 23.41
N LYS A 170 5.76 -25.51 23.48
CA LYS A 170 4.53 -25.13 22.78
C LYS A 170 4.83 -24.34 21.52
N ALA A 171 3.96 -24.44 20.53
CA ALA A 171 4.03 -23.61 19.33
C ALA A 171 3.56 -22.18 19.65
N HIS A 172 4.44 -21.20 19.42
CA HIS A 172 4.13 -19.77 19.51
C HIS A 172 3.92 -19.22 18.11
N ILE A 173 2.72 -18.71 17.85
CA ILE A 173 2.35 -18.16 16.54
C ILE A 173 2.50 -16.65 16.57
N ARG A 174 3.16 -16.10 15.56
CA ARG A 174 3.25 -14.67 15.32
C ARG A 174 2.68 -14.35 13.94
N VAL A 175 2.00 -13.20 13.82
CA VAL A 175 1.37 -12.77 12.57
C VAL A 175 1.77 -11.34 12.29
N GLY A 176 2.59 -11.14 11.26
CA GLY A 176 2.94 -9.83 10.74
C GLY A 176 2.13 -9.53 9.49
N LYS A 177 1.66 -8.28 9.34
CA LYS A 177 1.00 -7.80 8.12
C LYS A 177 1.80 -6.63 7.54
N LEU A 178 2.25 -6.77 6.30
CA LEU A 178 2.89 -5.71 5.51
C LEU A 178 1.90 -5.14 4.49
N ASN A 179 1.52 -3.88 4.64
CA ASN A 179 0.74 -3.14 3.66
C ASN A 179 1.65 -2.30 2.78
N LEU A 180 1.59 -2.52 1.47
CA LEU A 180 2.36 -1.79 0.45
C LEU A 180 1.38 -1.02 -0.41
N VAL A 181 1.38 0.31 -0.26
CA VAL A 181 0.32 1.18 -0.78
C VAL A 181 0.87 2.12 -1.84
N ASP A 182 0.29 2.08 -3.04
CA ASP A 182 0.51 3.05 -4.11
C ASP A 182 -0.74 3.94 -4.21
N LEU A 183 -0.65 5.16 -3.68
CA LEU A 183 -1.77 6.09 -3.65
C LEU A 183 -2.00 6.74 -5.03
N ALA A 184 -3.21 7.22 -5.24
CA ALA A 184 -3.57 8.08 -6.36
C ALA A 184 -2.82 9.43 -6.32
N GLY A 185 -2.94 10.22 -7.40
CA GLY A 185 -2.38 11.57 -7.46
C GLY A 185 -3.05 12.54 -6.49
N SER A 186 -2.26 13.36 -5.79
CA SER A 186 -2.76 14.38 -4.84
C SER A 186 -3.10 15.74 -5.48
N GLU A 187 -2.86 15.91 -6.78
CA GLU A 187 -2.99 17.20 -7.45
C GLU A 187 -4.43 17.72 -7.57
N ARG A 188 -4.54 19.05 -7.67
CA ARG A 188 -5.82 19.73 -7.76
C ARG A 188 -6.46 19.61 -9.14
N GLN A 189 -7.77 19.41 -9.13
CA GLN A 189 -8.64 19.27 -10.32
C GLN A 189 -8.54 20.41 -11.33
N ALA A 190 -8.17 21.62 -10.90
CA ALA A 190 -8.06 22.77 -11.80
C ALA A 190 -7.07 22.55 -12.96
N LYS A 191 -6.13 21.61 -12.81
CA LYS A 191 -5.16 21.24 -13.86
C LYS A 191 -5.65 20.14 -14.81
N THR A 192 -6.71 19.39 -14.49
CA THR A 192 -7.10 18.18 -15.25
C THR A 192 -8.18 18.43 -16.30
N GLY A 193 -8.87 19.58 -16.26
CA GLY A 193 -9.88 19.95 -17.27
C GLY A 193 -11.07 18.98 -17.39
N SER A 194 -11.35 18.17 -16.36
CA SER A 194 -12.36 17.12 -16.39
C SER A 194 -13.79 17.64 -16.19
N THR A 195 -14.73 17.19 -17.02
CA THR A 195 -16.18 17.52 -16.94
C THR A 195 -17.03 16.26 -16.73
N GLY A 196 -18.27 16.42 -16.24
CA GLY A 196 -19.24 15.32 -16.11
C GLY A 196 -18.87 14.25 -15.07
N ASP A 197 -19.00 12.96 -15.40
CA ASP A 197 -18.70 11.87 -14.46
C ASP A 197 -17.22 11.79 -14.06
N ARG A 198 -16.31 12.24 -14.94
CA ARG A 198 -14.89 12.36 -14.61
C ARG A 198 -14.63 13.41 -13.54
N PHE A 199 -15.47 14.45 -13.45
CA PHE A 199 -15.40 15.45 -12.40
C PHE A 199 -15.76 14.83 -11.05
N LYS A 200 -16.87 14.10 -10.96
CA LYS A 200 -17.29 13.39 -9.73
C LYS A 200 -16.24 12.40 -9.24
N GLU A 201 -15.65 11.65 -10.15
CA GLU A 201 -14.59 10.68 -9.87
C GLU A 201 -13.33 11.36 -9.30
N ALA A 202 -12.85 12.41 -9.96
CA ALA A 202 -11.71 13.20 -9.48
C ALA A 202 -11.99 13.81 -8.10
N THR A 203 -13.25 14.15 -7.79
CA THR A 203 -13.64 14.67 -6.47
C THR A 203 -13.49 13.63 -5.39
N ASN A 204 -13.89 12.39 -5.66
CA ASN A 204 -13.79 11.32 -4.67
C ASN A 204 -12.34 10.85 -4.45
N ILE A 205 -11.50 10.88 -5.49
CA ILE A 205 -10.07 10.61 -5.35
C ILE A 205 -9.41 11.65 -4.45
N ASN A 206 -9.61 12.94 -4.74
CA ASN A 206 -9.04 14.02 -3.94
C ASN A 206 -9.64 14.08 -2.53
N LEU A 207 -10.90 13.68 -2.35
CA LEU A 207 -11.51 13.53 -1.02
C LEU A 207 -10.71 12.57 -0.15
N SER A 208 -10.44 11.35 -0.64
CA SER A 208 -9.72 10.34 0.14
C SER A 208 -8.31 10.79 0.56
N LEU A 209 -7.59 11.53 -0.28
CA LEU A 209 -6.27 12.07 0.03
C LEU A 209 -6.33 13.31 0.94
N SER A 210 -7.35 14.15 0.79
CA SER A 210 -7.59 15.26 1.71
C SER A 210 -7.94 14.75 3.11
N VAL A 211 -8.75 13.70 3.21
CA VAL A 211 -9.09 13.05 4.48
C VAL A 211 -7.85 12.41 5.09
N LEU A 212 -6.97 11.80 4.28
CA LEU A 212 -5.67 11.29 4.75
C LEU A 212 -4.82 12.41 5.39
N GLY A 213 -4.72 13.58 4.73
CA GLY A 213 -4.03 14.74 5.29
C GLY A 213 -4.65 15.23 6.60
N ASN A 214 -5.99 15.27 6.69
CA ASN A 214 -6.71 15.63 7.91
C ASN A 214 -6.46 14.64 9.05
N VAL A 215 -6.43 13.33 8.75
CA VAL A 215 -6.11 12.29 9.73
C VAL A 215 -4.70 12.47 10.28
N ILE A 216 -3.71 12.67 9.40
CA ILE A 216 -2.31 12.91 9.81
C ILE A 216 -2.21 14.16 10.67
N SER A 217 -2.83 15.27 10.25
CA SER A 217 -2.83 16.53 11.00
C SER A 217 -3.45 16.35 12.39
N ALA A 218 -4.63 15.72 12.47
CA ALA A 218 -5.32 15.49 13.73
C ALA A 218 -4.51 14.62 14.71
N LEU A 219 -3.74 13.66 14.20
CA LEU A 219 -2.84 12.82 15.01
C LEU A 219 -1.67 13.61 15.57
N VAL A 220 -1.07 14.47 14.75
CA VAL A 220 0.06 15.33 15.15
C VAL A 220 -0.41 16.36 16.19
N ASP A 221 -1.59 16.93 15.99
CA ASP A 221 -2.19 17.91 16.91
C ASP A 221 -2.69 17.27 18.23
N GLY A 222 -2.69 15.94 18.33
CA GLY A 222 -3.17 15.22 19.52
C GLY A 222 -4.67 15.34 19.74
N ASN A 223 -5.45 15.50 18.66
CA ASN A 223 -6.90 15.61 18.74
C ASN A 223 -7.52 14.32 19.31
N SER A 224 -8.55 14.47 20.15
CA SER A 224 -9.27 13.34 20.73
C SER A 224 -10.08 12.55 19.69
N HIS A 225 -10.54 13.23 18.64
CA HIS A 225 -11.28 12.62 17.54
C HIS A 225 -10.45 12.67 16.26
N ILE A 226 -10.22 11.50 15.66
CA ILE A 226 -9.51 11.35 14.39
C ILE A 226 -10.50 10.92 13.30
N PRO A 227 -10.59 11.63 12.16
CA PRO A 227 -11.63 11.42 11.13
C PRO A 227 -11.34 10.21 10.21
N TYR A 228 -11.00 9.05 10.76
CA TYR A 228 -10.74 7.84 9.96
C TYR A 228 -11.96 7.39 9.15
N ARG A 229 -13.18 7.75 9.56
CA ARG A 229 -14.42 7.27 8.92
C ARG A 229 -14.79 8.04 7.66
N ASP A 230 -14.13 9.17 7.40
CA ASP A 230 -14.49 10.09 6.31
C ASP A 230 -14.05 9.59 4.93
N SER A 231 -13.22 8.54 4.87
CA SER A 231 -12.89 7.81 3.64
C SER A 231 -12.63 6.33 3.94
N LYS A 232 -12.95 5.45 2.99
CA LYS A 232 -12.59 4.02 3.09
C LYS A 232 -11.07 3.82 3.14
N LEU A 233 -10.28 4.71 2.51
CA LEU A 233 -8.82 4.66 2.56
C LEU A 233 -8.33 4.84 3.99
N THR A 234 -8.72 5.94 4.65
CA THR A 234 -8.27 6.24 6.01
C THR A 234 -8.85 5.27 7.03
N ARG A 235 -10.05 4.75 6.80
CA ARG A 235 -10.64 3.71 7.65
C ARG A 235 -9.85 2.40 7.56
N LEU A 236 -9.43 2.01 6.35
CA LEU A 236 -8.59 0.82 6.15
C LEU A 236 -7.17 1.02 6.72
N LEU A 237 -6.62 2.22 6.59
CA LEU A 237 -5.30 2.59 7.13
C LEU A 237 -5.33 3.00 8.60
N GLN A 238 -6.47 2.92 9.28
CA GLN A 238 -6.62 3.35 10.67
C GLN A 238 -5.58 2.71 11.61
N ASN A 239 -5.37 1.40 11.47
CA ASN A 239 -4.36 0.70 12.26
C ASN A 239 -2.92 1.11 11.90
N SER A 240 -2.71 1.62 10.68
CA SER A 240 -1.40 2.09 10.21
C SER A 240 -1.06 3.48 10.72
N LEU A 241 -2.06 4.37 10.78
CA LEU A 241 -1.88 5.80 11.06
C LEU A 241 -2.27 6.14 12.51
N GLY A 242 -1.76 5.43 13.51
CA GLY A 242 -2.12 5.69 14.92
C GLY A 242 -2.54 4.46 15.71
N GLY A 243 -2.56 3.29 15.07
CA GLY A 243 -2.69 1.99 15.74
C GLY A 243 -1.34 1.30 15.95
N ASN A 244 -1.42 -0.02 16.15
CA ASN A 244 -0.26 -0.89 16.32
C ASN A 244 0.37 -1.28 14.97
N SER A 245 1.11 -0.35 14.37
CA SER A 245 1.84 -0.55 13.10
C SER A 245 3.05 0.38 13.01
N LYS A 246 4.16 -0.12 12.47
CA LYS A 246 5.25 0.74 11.99
C LYS A 246 4.87 1.28 10.63
N THR A 247 4.95 2.59 10.42
CA THR A 247 4.45 3.20 9.19
C THR A 247 5.46 4.15 8.59
N ILE A 248 5.68 4.00 7.28
CA ILE A 248 6.56 4.84 6.47
C ILE A 248 5.74 5.48 5.36
N MET A 249 5.82 6.81 5.30
CA MET A 249 5.33 7.60 4.18
C MET A 249 6.50 8.01 3.30
N ILE A 250 6.41 7.75 2.01
CA ILE A 250 7.39 8.21 1.01
C ILE A 250 6.75 9.29 0.16
N ALA A 251 7.11 10.54 0.47
CA ALA A 251 6.65 11.70 -0.27
C ALA A 251 7.46 11.86 -1.58
N THR A 252 6.77 11.83 -2.73
CA THR A 252 7.37 12.01 -4.06
C THR A 252 7.04 13.40 -4.60
N LEU A 253 8.06 14.12 -5.09
CA LEU A 253 7.96 15.52 -5.52
C LEU A 253 8.34 15.68 -6.98
N GLY A 254 7.69 16.61 -7.67
CA GLY A 254 8.02 16.96 -9.05
C GLY A 254 9.09 18.06 -9.08
N PRO A 255 10.22 17.88 -9.78
CA PRO A 255 11.32 18.85 -9.76
C PRO A 255 11.06 20.11 -10.61
N ALA A 256 10.01 20.10 -11.44
CA ALA A 256 9.71 21.19 -12.35
C ALA A 256 8.95 22.34 -11.67
N ASP A 257 9.25 23.58 -12.07
CA ASP A 257 8.68 24.80 -11.46
C ASP A 257 7.14 24.82 -11.45
N TYR A 258 6.49 24.27 -12.47
CA TYR A 258 5.02 24.20 -12.55
C TYR A 258 4.38 23.28 -11.50
N ASN A 259 5.18 22.45 -10.82
CA ASN A 259 4.77 21.60 -9.70
C ASN A 259 5.04 22.22 -8.33
N TYR A 260 5.48 23.48 -8.25
CA TYR A 260 5.83 24.15 -6.99
C TYR A 260 4.73 24.02 -5.93
N GLU A 261 3.49 24.43 -6.26
CA GLU A 261 2.36 24.39 -5.32
C GLU A 261 2.00 22.98 -4.82
N GLU A 262 2.08 21.98 -5.70
CA GLU A 262 1.75 20.59 -5.36
C GLU A 262 2.86 19.92 -4.56
N SER A 263 4.12 20.26 -4.89
CA SER A 263 5.28 19.81 -4.12
C SER A 263 5.28 20.42 -2.73
N LEU A 264 4.92 21.70 -2.61
CA LEU A 264 4.75 22.37 -1.32
C LEU A 264 3.61 21.76 -0.51
N THR A 265 2.50 21.42 -1.16
CA THR A 265 1.37 20.73 -0.50
C THR A 265 1.78 19.34 -0.01
N THR A 266 2.63 18.63 -0.75
CA THR A 266 3.14 17.32 -0.35
C THR A 266 4.14 17.37 0.81
N LEU A 267 4.86 18.49 0.96
CA LEU A 267 5.82 18.71 2.04
C LEU A 267 5.20 19.21 3.35
N ARG A 268 3.99 19.75 3.29
CA ARG A 268 3.22 20.21 4.47
C ARG A 268 2.53 19.05 5.14
#